data_AF-A0A941UJP5-F1
#
_entry.id   AF-A0A941UJP5-F1
#
_cell.length_a   1.000
_cell.length_b   1.000
_cell.length_c   1.000
_cell.angle_alpha   90.00
_cell.angle_beta   90.00
_cell.angle_gamma   90.00
#
_symmetry.space_group_name_H-M   'P 1'
#
loop_
_entity.id
_entity.type
_entity.pdbx_description
1 polymer ?
#
loop_
_entity_poly.entity_id
_entity_poly.type
_entity_poly.pdbx_seq_one_letter_code
_entity_poly.pdbx_strand_id
1 'polypeptide(L)' 'MPKNILLITPPFSQLNTTYPATPYLKGFLKLHGYRVFQADL' A
#
# COMPACT_ATOMS: atom_id res chain seq x y z
N MET A 1 -9.65 6.26 -18.13
CA MET A 1 -8.46 6.83 -17.44
C MET A 1 -8.02 5.86 -16.35
N PRO A 2 -6.74 5.49 -16.23
CA PRO A 2 -6.29 4.62 -15.14
C PRO A 2 -6.56 5.32 -13.80
N LYS A 3 -7.27 4.65 -12.89
CA LYS A 3 -7.54 5.18 -11.54
C LYS A 3 -6.25 5.15 -10.72
N ASN A 4 -5.94 6.26 -10.07
CA ASN A 4 -4.84 6.32 -9.12
C ASN A 4 -5.31 5.72 -7.79
N ILE A 5 -4.48 4.84 -7.21
CA ILE A 5 -4.76 4.17 -5.93
C ILE A 5 -3.72 4.64 -4.92
N LEU A 6 -4.17 5.06 -3.73
CA LEU A 6 -3.30 5.38 -2.59
C LEU A 6 -3.53 4.34 -1.50
N LEU A 7 -2.46 3.70 -1.04
CA LEU A 7 -2.47 2.80 0.11
C LEU A 7 -1.84 3.53 1.30
N ILE A 8 -2.54 3.59 2.43
CA ILE A 8 -2.07 4.27 3.65
C ILE A 8 -1.76 3.22 4.71
N THR A 9 -0.52 3.21 5.17
CA THR A 9 -0.14 2.45 6.36
C THR A 9 -0.61 3.24 7.59
N PRO A 10 -1.42 2.66 8.48
CA PRO A 10 -1.81 3.34 9.71
C PRO A 10 -0.59 3.57 10.61
N PRO A 11 -0.67 4.52 11.56
CA PRO A 11 0.41 4.75 12.52
C PRO A 11 0.71 3.46 13.29
N PHE A 12 1.98 3.26 13.62
CA PHE A 12 2.42 2.05 14.34
C PHE A 12 1.64 1.86 15.65
N SER A 13 0.77 0.86 15.66
CA SER A 13 0.11 0.37 16.87
C SER A 13 1.00 -0.56 17.68
N GLN A 14 1.97 -1.20 17.02
CA GLN A 14 2.93 -2.12 17.61
C GLN A 14 4.30 -1.91 16.97
N LEU A 15 5.32 -1.69 17.81
CA LEU A 15 6.67 -1.29 17.37
C LEU A 15 7.38 -2.36 16.52
N ASN A 16 7.03 -3.63 16.71
CA ASN A 16 7.71 -4.79 16.10
C ASN A 16 6.84 -5.53 15.09
N THR A 17 5.60 -5.09 14.87
CA THR A 17 4.67 -5.76 13.95
C THR A 17 4.63 -4.97 12.66
N THR A 18 5.20 -5.52 11.60
CA THR A 18 5.16 -4.90 10.28
C THR A 18 3.72 -4.88 9.72
N TYR A 19 3.45 -3.97 8.78
CA TYR A 19 2.21 -3.93 8.00
C TYR A 19 2.45 -4.51 6.59
N PRO A 20 2.57 -5.83 6.42
CA PRO A 20 2.92 -6.44 5.13
C PRO A 20 1.81 -6.30 4.08
N ALA A 21 0.57 -6.01 4.48
CA ALA A 21 -0.57 -5.90 3.59
C ALA A 21 -0.36 -4.84 2.50
N THR A 22 0.13 -3.65 2.87
CA THR A 22 0.34 -2.51 1.98
C THR A 22 1.33 -2.81 0.84
N PRO A 23 2.56 -3.33 1.08
CA PRO A 23 3.47 -3.70 0.00
C PRO A 23 2.97 -4.87 -0.86
N TYR A 24 2.27 -5.87 -0.30
CA TYR A 24 1.70 -6.96 -1.10
C TYR A 24 0.59 -6.46 -2.04
N LEU A 25 -0.34 -5.65 -1.54
CA LEU A 25 -1.39 -5.03 -2.35
C LEU A 25 -0.80 -4.13 -3.44
N LYS A 26 0.24 -3.35 -3.13
CA LYS A 26 0.95 -2.54 -4.11
C LYS A 26 1.55 -3.39 -5.24
N GLY A 27 2.20 -4.51 -4.91
CA GLY A 27 2.75 -5.45 -5.87
C GLY A 27 1.67 -6.05 -6.77
N PHE A 28 0.62 -6.60 -6.16
CA PHE A 28 -0.53 -7.18 -6.88
C PHE A 28 -1.15 -6.17 -7.85
N LEU A 29 -1.48 -4.96 -7.38
CA LEU A 29 -2.13 -3.95 -8.21
C LEU A 29 -1.22 -3.41 -9.31
N LYS A 30 0.10 -3.28 -9.07
CA LYS A 30 1.07 -2.93 -10.12
C LYS A 30 1.10 -3.98 -11.24
N LEU A 31 1.07 -5.26 -10.90
CA LEU A 31 1.01 -6.35 -11.89
C LEU A 31 -0.25 -6.30 -12.76
N HIS A 32 -1.33 -5.70 -12.26
CA HIS A 32 -2.60 -5.52 -12.98
C HIS A 32 -2.72 -4.15 -13.67
N GLY A 33 -1.62 -3.39 -13.81
CA GLY A 33 -1.59 -2.15 -14.57
C GLY A 33 -2.14 -0.91 -13.85
N TYR A 34 -2.34 -0.97 -12.53
CA TYR A 34 -2.79 0.18 -11.75
C TYR A 34 -1.63 1.10 -11.37
N ARG A 35 -1.90 2.42 -11.32
CA ARG A 35 -0.98 3.42 -10.73
C ARG A 35 -1.20 3.46 -9.23
N VAL A 36 -0.22 2.94 -8.47
CA VAL A 36 -0.34 2.78 -7.01
C VAL A 36 0.74 3.56 -6.28
N PHE A 37 0.32 4.33 -5.28
CA PHE A 37 1.14 5.08 -4.35
C PHE A 37 0.98 4.51 -2.93
N GLN A 38 2.01 4.65 -2.11
CA GLN A 38 1.97 4.27 -0.71
C GLN A 38 2.43 5.46 0.13
N ALA A 39 1.77 5.69 1.26
CA ALA A 39 2.12 6.69 2.25
C ALA A 39 1.94 6.11 3.66
N ASP A 40 2.68 6.63 4.61
CA ASP A 40 2.55 6.28 6.03
C ASP A 40 1.89 7.46 6.75
N LEU A 41 1.01 7.18 7.72
CA LEU A 41 0.30 8.17 8.53
C LEU A 41 1.00 8.44 9.87
#